data_AF-A0A2E9K6Z7-F1
#
_entry.id   AF-A0A2E9K6Z7-F1
#
_cell.length_a   1.000
_cell.length_b   1.000
_cell.length_c   1.000
_cell.angle_alpha   90.00
_cell.angle_beta   90.00
_cell.angle_gamma   90.00
#
_symmetry.space_group_name_H-M   'P 1'
#
loop_
_entity.id
_entity.type
_entity.pdbx_description
1 polymer ?
#
loop_
_entity_poly.entity_id
_entity_poly.type
_entity_poly.pdbx_seq_one_letter_code
_entity_poly.pdbx_strand_id
1 'polypeptide(L)'
;MSFLLSAPLTVMLRSVTGLLLVLTVSACSEPELPNHLRSVKEAGKLTAGIEYAPSRYEYGPQGPRGFDYTLIAGFADYLGVELALIPYYDDHSLNAALAGSDIDLIVSSDAGAQALSADMVTGPAYAGTAWAFSARLDDSLRSAVFDYFATLRQQRVVAKMQNEWLTPAAPLQEADIPAFILAAAGKITAIKEQFSAYDSDAKWTLLAAFAWQLNQWEDAGETADAVEQLLTLHEKIPSRIPATERMMMTLAAWRTGLTHLEDCRELTSRQGGNNDRWLDVKQRYPLLAVKDVYRHLDYGYADGADTVRFTENIQQYATTLETLSEKD
;
A
#
# COMPACT_ATOMS: atom_id res chain seq x y z
N MET A 1 14.94 -72.51 80.92
CA MET A 1 14.10 -73.21 79.93
C MET A 1 14.38 -72.54 78.59
N SER A 2 15.45 -72.89 77.88
CA SER A 2 15.71 -74.12 77.10
C SER A 2 14.99 -74.11 75.74
N PHE A 3 15.81 -73.91 74.68
CA PHE A 3 15.80 -74.44 73.30
C PHE A 3 14.48 -74.44 72.49
N LEU A 4 14.45 -74.06 71.20
CA LEU A 4 14.92 -74.83 70.02
C LEU A 4 14.94 -73.89 68.78
N LEU A 5 16.06 -73.73 68.06
CA LEU A 5 16.45 -74.39 66.78
C LEU A 5 15.66 -74.02 65.51
N SER A 6 16.32 -73.33 64.55
CA SER A 6 16.54 -73.79 63.15
C SER A 6 17.21 -72.71 62.27
N ALA A 7 18.36 -73.04 61.67
CA ALA A 7 19.06 -72.31 60.59
C ALA A 7 18.38 -72.60 59.20
N PRO A 8 18.78 -72.08 58.01
CA PRO A 8 20.16 -71.74 57.60
C PRO A 8 20.37 -70.49 56.71
N LEU A 9 21.67 -70.22 56.54
CA LEU A 9 22.33 -69.26 55.67
C LEU A 9 22.60 -69.92 54.29
N THR A 10 22.13 -69.34 53.18
CA THR A 10 22.54 -69.64 51.78
C THR A 10 22.27 -68.40 50.91
N VAL A 11 23.29 -67.61 50.54
CA VAL A 11 24.05 -67.66 49.26
C VAL A 11 23.21 -67.31 48.01
N MET A 12 23.52 -66.16 47.37
CA MET A 12 23.57 -65.86 45.92
C MET A 12 23.66 -64.32 45.76
N LEU A 13 24.83 -63.70 45.56
CA LEU A 13 25.61 -63.52 44.31
C LEU A 13 24.88 -62.72 43.20
N ARG A 14 25.49 -61.57 42.82
CA ARG A 14 25.22 -60.66 41.68
C ARG A 14 24.00 -59.74 41.89
N SER A 15 24.11 -58.41 41.81
CA SER A 15 24.60 -57.69 40.63
C SER A 15 25.01 -56.25 40.95
N VAL A 16 26.07 -55.81 40.27
CA VAL A 16 26.43 -54.41 40.04
C VAL A 16 25.25 -53.71 39.37
N THR A 17 24.52 -52.86 40.08
CA THR A 17 23.75 -51.76 39.48
C THR A 17 23.32 -50.81 40.61
N GLY A 18 24.29 -50.03 41.11
CA GLY A 18 23.98 -48.81 41.84
C GLY A 18 23.26 -47.88 40.88
N LEU A 19 21.94 -47.91 40.97
CA LEU A 19 20.96 -47.23 40.13
C LEU A 19 21.33 -45.75 40.00
N LEU A 20 21.84 -45.43 38.81
CA LEU A 20 21.87 -44.10 38.23
C LEU A 20 20.41 -43.60 38.19
N LEU A 21 19.95 -42.95 39.25
CA LEU A 21 18.63 -42.31 39.33
C LEU A 21 18.69 -41.00 38.52
N VAL A 22 18.92 -41.14 37.21
CA VAL A 22 18.82 -40.08 36.22
C VAL A 22 17.37 -40.06 35.71
N LEU A 23 16.71 -38.95 36.03
CA LEU A 23 15.71 -38.25 35.22
C LEU A 23 14.65 -39.11 34.51
N THR A 24 13.44 -39.09 35.08
CA THR A 24 12.25 -38.76 34.28
C THR A 24 11.36 -37.85 35.10
N VAL A 25 11.72 -36.56 35.20
CA VAL A 25 10.67 -35.55 35.31
C VAL A 25 10.01 -35.58 33.94
N SER A 26 8.94 -36.34 33.82
CA SER A 26 8.01 -36.18 32.70
C SER A 26 7.48 -34.77 32.82
N ALA A 27 8.12 -33.83 32.12
CA ALA A 27 7.48 -32.58 31.74
C ALA A 27 6.35 -32.98 30.78
N CYS A 28 5.21 -33.37 31.35
CA CYS A 28 3.95 -33.33 30.63
C CYS A 28 3.68 -31.85 30.38
N SER A 29 4.23 -31.31 29.28
CA SER A 29 3.68 -30.11 28.68
C SER A 29 2.25 -30.45 28.28
N GLU A 30 1.28 -29.83 28.94
CA GLU A 30 -0.10 -29.84 28.48
C GLU A 30 -0.10 -29.45 26.99
N PRO A 31 -0.79 -30.20 26.12
CA PRO A 31 -0.88 -29.80 24.72
C PRO A 31 -1.55 -28.42 24.68
N GLU A 32 -0.78 -27.39 24.33
CA GLU A 32 -1.33 -26.05 24.15
C GLU A 32 -2.37 -26.11 23.02
N LEU A 33 -3.58 -25.62 23.30
CA LEU A 33 -4.59 -25.49 22.27
C LEU A 33 -4.08 -24.54 21.17
N PRO A 34 -4.39 -24.80 19.88
CA PRO A 34 -4.06 -23.88 18.80
C PRO A 34 -4.52 -22.46 19.13
N ASN A 35 -3.64 -21.50 18.91
CA ASN A 35 -3.89 -20.08 19.11
C ASN A 35 -3.32 -19.29 17.93
N HIS A 36 -4.19 -18.97 16.97
CA HIS A 36 -3.82 -18.32 15.72
C HIS A 36 -3.16 -16.95 15.95
N LEU A 37 -3.68 -16.15 16.88
CA LEU A 37 -3.09 -14.86 17.23
C LEU A 37 -1.65 -15.00 17.74
N ARG A 38 -1.38 -16.01 18.57
CA ARG A 38 -0.04 -16.31 19.05
C ARG A 38 0.88 -16.66 17.89
N SER A 39 0.45 -17.53 16.98
CA SER A 39 1.23 -17.89 15.79
C SER A 39 1.58 -16.67 14.95
N VAL A 40 0.64 -15.75 14.73
CA VAL A 40 0.88 -14.48 14.01
C VAL A 40 1.92 -13.61 14.73
N LYS A 41 1.81 -13.49 16.06
CA LYS A 41 2.76 -12.70 16.87
C LYS A 41 4.15 -13.32 16.94
N GLU A 42 4.25 -14.64 17.07
CA GLU A 42 5.51 -15.37 17.09
C GLU A 42 6.21 -15.35 15.73
N ALA A 43 5.44 -15.43 14.64
CA ALA A 43 5.94 -15.24 13.29
C ALA A 43 6.38 -13.79 13.02
N GLY A 44 5.91 -12.82 13.83
CA GLY A 44 6.17 -11.39 13.65
C GLY A 44 5.51 -10.81 12.39
N LYS A 45 4.54 -11.50 11.79
CA LYS A 45 3.94 -11.13 10.51
C LYS A 45 2.48 -11.53 10.42
N LEU A 46 1.62 -10.59 10.00
CA LEU A 46 0.23 -10.80 9.60
C LEU A 46 0.16 -10.89 8.07
N THR A 47 -0.30 -12.02 7.54
CA THR A 47 -0.51 -12.19 6.10
C THR A 47 -2.00 -12.04 5.79
N ALA A 48 -2.37 -11.04 5.01
CA ALA A 48 -3.76 -10.74 4.72
C ALA A 48 -4.03 -10.70 3.22
N GLY A 49 -5.17 -11.24 2.80
CA GLY A 49 -5.68 -11.07 1.44
C GLY A 49 -6.62 -9.87 1.36
N ILE A 50 -6.55 -9.09 0.28
CA ILE A 50 -7.50 -8.02 0.01
C ILE A 50 -8.12 -8.17 -1.38
N GLU A 51 -9.44 -8.07 -1.46
CA GLU A 51 -10.11 -7.96 -2.75
C GLU A 51 -9.75 -6.60 -3.37
N TYR A 52 -9.15 -6.63 -4.57
CA TYR A 52 -8.65 -5.43 -5.20
C TYR A 52 -9.81 -4.53 -5.68
N ALA A 53 -9.96 -3.40 -5.00
CA ALA A 53 -10.91 -2.35 -5.36
C ALA A 53 -10.24 -0.98 -5.22
N PRO A 54 -10.03 -0.23 -6.32
CA PRO A 54 -9.35 1.08 -6.27
C PRO A 54 -9.94 2.08 -5.27
N SER A 55 -11.26 2.01 -5.04
CA SER A 55 -11.93 2.85 -4.03
C SER A 55 -11.57 2.53 -2.58
N ARG A 56 -10.89 1.40 -2.32
CA ARG A 56 -10.59 0.89 -0.98
C ARG A 56 -9.13 0.50 -0.78
N TYR A 57 -8.42 0.14 -1.86
CA TYR A 57 -6.99 -0.13 -1.90
C TYR A 57 -6.40 0.17 -3.28
N GLU A 58 -5.28 0.89 -3.29
CA GLU A 58 -4.46 1.12 -4.47
C GLU A 58 -3.00 1.36 -4.09
N TYR A 59 -2.11 1.34 -5.09
CA TYR A 59 -0.74 1.79 -4.92
C TYR A 59 -0.65 3.24 -5.42
N GLY A 60 -0.20 4.16 -4.57
CA GLY A 60 -0.03 5.57 -4.93
C GLY A 60 1.44 5.99 -5.03
N PRO A 61 1.73 7.30 -5.17
CA PRO A 61 3.09 7.81 -5.28
C PRO A 61 4.01 7.47 -4.11
N GLN A 62 3.44 7.30 -2.91
CA GLN A 62 4.16 7.03 -1.66
C GLN A 62 4.02 5.57 -1.19
N GLY A 63 3.50 4.67 -2.04
CA GLY A 63 3.28 3.28 -1.70
C GLY A 63 1.80 2.89 -1.57
N PRO A 64 1.51 1.72 -0.97
CA PRO A 64 0.14 1.23 -0.81
C PRO A 64 -0.67 2.18 0.08
N ARG A 65 -1.92 2.42 -0.31
CA ARG A 65 -2.84 3.33 0.38
C ARG A 65 -4.29 2.89 0.17
N GLY A 66 -5.21 3.59 0.83
CA GLY A 66 -6.65 3.34 0.71
C GLY A 66 -7.31 3.10 2.05
N PHE A 67 -8.64 3.13 2.04
CA PHE A 67 -9.45 2.99 3.25
C PHE A 67 -9.20 1.66 3.97
N ASP A 68 -9.29 0.53 3.26
CA ASP A 68 -9.12 -0.80 3.86
C ASP A 68 -7.66 -1.08 4.20
N TYR A 69 -6.73 -0.64 3.35
CA TYR A 69 -5.29 -0.72 3.64
C TYR A 69 -4.94 -0.03 4.96
N THR A 70 -5.44 1.18 5.17
CA THR A 70 -5.14 1.95 6.38
C THR A 70 -5.65 1.24 7.64
N LEU A 71 -6.83 0.62 7.57
CA LEU A 71 -7.40 -0.12 8.69
C LEU A 71 -6.58 -1.38 9.02
N ILE A 72 -6.15 -2.13 8.01
CA ILE A 72 -5.40 -3.37 8.23
C ILE A 72 -3.93 -3.12 8.60
N ALA A 73 -3.30 -2.09 8.01
CA ALA A 73 -1.97 -1.64 8.42
C ALA A 73 -1.97 -1.20 9.90
N GLY A 74 -2.96 -0.39 10.31
CA GLY A 74 -3.11 -0.01 11.70
C GLY A 74 -3.39 -1.19 12.65
N PHE A 75 -4.01 -2.27 12.16
CA PHE A 75 -4.19 -3.49 12.94
C PHE A 75 -2.87 -4.28 13.09
N ALA A 76 -2.07 -4.37 12.03
CA ALA A 76 -0.74 -4.97 12.11
C ALA A 76 0.15 -4.21 13.13
N ASP A 77 0.10 -2.87 13.10
CA ASP A 77 0.76 -2.01 14.08
C ASP A 77 0.24 -2.25 15.51
N TYR A 78 -1.09 -2.37 15.68
CA TYR A 78 -1.73 -2.71 16.96
C TYR A 78 -1.26 -4.06 17.52
N LEU A 79 -1.00 -5.04 16.65
CA LEU A 79 -0.46 -6.34 17.03
C LEU A 79 1.06 -6.31 17.27
N GLY A 80 1.77 -5.32 16.75
CA GLY A 80 3.23 -5.22 16.77
C GLY A 80 3.91 -6.16 15.78
N VAL A 81 3.31 -6.39 14.61
CA VAL A 81 3.80 -7.31 13.56
C VAL A 81 3.88 -6.62 12.21
N GLU A 82 4.68 -7.17 11.29
CA GLU A 82 4.72 -6.70 9.91
C GLU A 82 3.46 -7.10 9.13
N LEU A 83 3.01 -6.25 8.20
CA LEU A 83 1.90 -6.57 7.30
C LEU A 83 2.42 -7.11 5.96
N ALA A 84 2.00 -8.32 5.59
CA ALA A 84 2.09 -8.85 4.24
C ALA A 84 0.70 -8.85 3.59
N LEU A 85 0.37 -7.78 2.87
CA LEU A 85 -0.92 -7.63 2.19
C LEU A 85 -0.83 -8.12 0.74
N ILE A 86 -1.70 -9.05 0.37
CA ILE A 86 -1.73 -9.68 -0.96
C ILE A 86 -3.04 -9.31 -1.67
N PRO A 87 -2.99 -8.57 -2.79
CA PRO A 87 -4.18 -8.24 -3.56
C PRO A 87 -4.66 -9.42 -4.41
N TYR A 88 -5.97 -9.63 -4.43
CA TYR A 88 -6.65 -10.64 -5.27
C TYR A 88 -7.68 -9.96 -6.16
N TYR A 89 -7.75 -10.38 -7.42
CA TYR A 89 -8.67 -9.81 -8.41
C TYR A 89 -9.94 -10.66 -8.64
N ASP A 90 -10.03 -11.81 -7.95
CA ASP A 90 -11.15 -12.74 -7.98
C ASP A 90 -11.37 -13.40 -6.61
N ASP A 91 -12.65 -13.59 -6.26
CA ASP A 91 -13.05 -14.13 -4.96
C ASP A 91 -12.64 -15.60 -4.77
N HIS A 92 -12.56 -16.37 -5.86
CA HIS A 92 -12.22 -17.79 -5.79
C HIS A 92 -10.80 -17.98 -5.26
N SER A 93 -9.83 -17.26 -5.81
CA SER A 93 -8.42 -17.33 -5.40
C SER A 93 -8.21 -16.77 -3.98
N LEU A 94 -8.89 -15.68 -3.63
CA LEU A 94 -8.86 -15.10 -2.28
C LEU A 94 -9.38 -16.10 -1.24
N ASN A 95 -10.55 -16.69 -1.50
CA ASN A 95 -11.17 -17.65 -0.61
C ASN A 95 -10.37 -18.96 -0.51
N ALA A 96 -9.77 -19.42 -1.62
CA ALA A 96 -8.90 -20.59 -1.63
C ALA A 96 -7.65 -20.38 -0.78
N ALA A 97 -7.02 -19.21 -0.85
CA ALA A 97 -5.85 -18.86 -0.02
C ALA A 97 -6.20 -18.88 1.48
N LEU A 98 -7.38 -18.34 1.87
CA LEU A 98 -7.83 -18.40 3.26
C LEU A 98 -8.11 -19.83 3.71
N ALA A 99 -8.79 -20.63 2.88
CA ALA A 99 -9.09 -22.03 3.19
C ALA A 99 -7.83 -22.90 3.28
N GLY A 100 -6.80 -22.57 2.49
CA GLY A 100 -5.47 -23.21 2.50
C GLY A 100 -4.59 -22.81 3.68
N SER A 101 -4.97 -21.78 4.45
CA SER A 101 -4.13 -21.14 5.49
C SER A 101 -2.86 -20.48 4.93
N ASP A 102 -2.88 -20.07 3.67
CA ASP A 102 -1.82 -19.26 3.06
C ASP A 102 -1.87 -17.80 3.56
N ILE A 103 -3.04 -17.37 4.02
CA ILE A 103 -3.32 -16.05 4.60
C ILE A 103 -4.13 -16.20 5.89
N ASP A 104 -3.96 -15.25 6.81
CA ASP A 104 -4.59 -15.25 8.13
C ASP A 104 -6.01 -14.69 8.13
N LEU A 105 -6.28 -13.71 7.28
CA LEU A 105 -7.58 -13.07 7.14
C LEU A 105 -7.77 -12.47 5.74
N ILE A 106 -9.02 -12.20 5.40
CA ILE A 106 -9.38 -11.51 4.16
C ILE A 106 -10.14 -10.20 4.45
N VAL A 107 -9.85 -9.20 3.64
CA VAL A 107 -10.59 -7.94 3.54
C VAL A 107 -11.36 -7.96 2.23
N SER A 108 -12.65 -8.24 2.32
CA SER A 108 -13.54 -8.36 1.16
C SER A 108 -14.31 -7.05 0.92
N SER A 109 -14.79 -6.86 -0.31
CA SER A 109 -15.81 -5.85 -0.60
C SER A 109 -17.16 -6.21 0.01
N ASP A 110 -18.10 -5.26 -0.01
CA ASP A 110 -19.49 -5.44 0.42
C ASP A 110 -20.19 -6.65 -0.25
N ALA A 111 -19.77 -7.00 -1.48
CA ALA A 111 -20.28 -8.18 -2.20
C ALA A 111 -19.65 -9.49 -1.70
N GLY A 112 -18.34 -9.50 -1.43
CA GLY A 112 -17.64 -10.67 -0.88
C GLY A 112 -18.08 -11.00 0.56
N ALA A 113 -18.41 -9.99 1.37
CA ALA A 113 -18.96 -10.17 2.71
C ALA A 113 -20.37 -10.81 2.72
N GLN A 114 -21.11 -10.74 1.62
CA GLN A 114 -22.44 -11.37 1.46
C GLN A 114 -22.36 -12.81 0.91
N ALA A 115 -21.21 -13.21 0.34
CA ALA A 115 -21.01 -14.50 -0.32
C ALA A 115 -20.24 -15.52 0.54
N LEU A 116 -20.17 -15.29 1.86
CA LEU A 116 -19.35 -16.10 2.77
C LEU A 116 -19.76 -17.58 2.76
N SER A 117 -18.77 -18.44 2.60
CA SER A 117 -18.94 -19.89 2.70
C SER A 117 -19.18 -20.31 4.17
N ALA A 118 -19.73 -21.51 4.37
CA ALA A 118 -19.93 -22.09 5.71
C ALA A 118 -18.63 -22.24 6.52
N ASP A 119 -17.47 -22.21 5.86
CA ASP A 119 -16.15 -22.37 6.47
C ASP A 119 -15.51 -21.02 6.86
N MET A 120 -16.28 -19.93 6.86
CA MET A 120 -15.79 -18.59 7.20
C MET A 120 -16.61 -17.94 8.31
N VAL A 121 -15.93 -17.15 9.13
CA VAL A 121 -16.53 -16.31 10.17
C VAL A 121 -16.10 -14.86 9.98
N THR A 122 -16.96 -13.91 10.34
CA THR A 122 -16.68 -12.48 10.19
C THR A 122 -16.24 -11.80 11.47
N GLY A 123 -15.47 -10.73 11.28
CA GLY A 123 -15.21 -9.71 12.26
C GLY A 123 -16.32 -8.66 12.33
N PRO A 124 -16.05 -7.50 12.97
CA PRO A 124 -17.00 -6.40 13.06
C PRO A 124 -17.28 -5.78 11.68
N ALA A 125 -18.54 -5.45 11.44
CA ALA A 125 -18.94 -4.75 10.22
C ALA A 125 -18.55 -3.26 10.25
N TYR A 126 -18.08 -2.74 9.12
CA TYR A 126 -17.70 -1.35 8.92
C TYR A 126 -17.89 -0.95 7.45
N ALA A 127 -18.40 0.26 7.20
CA ALA A 127 -18.53 0.83 5.85
C ALA A 127 -19.03 -0.15 4.77
N GLY A 128 -20.06 -0.94 5.08
CA GLY A 128 -20.70 -1.89 4.16
C GLY A 128 -20.11 -3.31 4.11
N THR A 129 -18.94 -3.54 4.72
CA THR A 129 -18.22 -4.82 4.67
C THR A 129 -17.77 -5.30 6.06
N ALA A 130 -17.07 -6.44 6.13
CA ALA A 130 -16.39 -6.97 7.30
C ALA A 130 -15.14 -7.77 6.88
N TRP A 131 -14.15 -7.88 7.78
CA TRP A 131 -13.06 -8.85 7.59
C TRP A 131 -13.57 -10.27 7.85
N ALA A 132 -12.99 -11.25 7.16
CA ALA A 132 -13.34 -12.65 7.35
C ALA A 132 -12.12 -13.52 7.65
N PHE A 133 -12.38 -14.61 8.36
CA PHE A 133 -11.39 -15.54 8.90
C PHE A 133 -11.84 -16.97 8.62
N SER A 134 -10.89 -17.90 8.59
CA SER A 134 -11.21 -19.32 8.50
C SER A 134 -11.93 -19.80 9.77
N ALA A 135 -13.11 -20.40 9.62
CA ALA A 135 -13.85 -21.01 10.72
C ALA A 135 -13.17 -22.28 11.28
N ARG A 136 -12.10 -22.75 10.62
CA ARG A 136 -11.31 -23.93 11.04
C ARG A 136 -10.24 -23.59 12.07
N LEU A 137 -9.88 -22.32 12.19
CA LEU A 137 -8.94 -21.81 13.18
C LEU A 137 -9.69 -21.34 14.43
N ASP A 138 -8.96 -21.12 15.53
CA ASP A 138 -9.54 -20.59 16.75
C ASP A 138 -9.84 -19.08 16.65
N ASP A 139 -10.72 -18.61 17.54
CA ASP A 139 -11.25 -17.24 17.51
C ASP A 139 -10.28 -16.16 18.03
N SER A 140 -9.03 -16.49 18.40
CA SER A 140 -8.12 -15.53 19.04
C SER A 140 -7.79 -14.32 18.16
N LEU A 141 -7.45 -14.53 16.89
CA LEU A 141 -7.14 -13.43 15.96
C LEU A 141 -8.39 -12.58 15.67
N ARG A 142 -9.52 -13.25 15.43
CA ARG A 142 -10.82 -12.60 15.20
C ARG A 142 -11.22 -11.73 16.41
N SER A 143 -11.00 -12.22 17.63
CA SER A 143 -11.28 -11.47 18.86
C SER A 143 -10.42 -10.22 18.98
N ALA A 144 -9.11 -10.31 18.66
CA ALA A 144 -8.23 -9.15 18.64
C ALA A 144 -8.69 -8.07 17.64
N VAL A 145 -9.28 -8.47 16.51
CA VAL A 145 -9.89 -7.53 15.55
C VAL A 145 -11.11 -6.84 16.17
N PHE A 146 -11.98 -7.55 16.89
CA PHE A 146 -13.08 -6.90 17.61
C PHE A 146 -12.57 -5.85 18.62
N ASP A 147 -11.51 -6.14 19.36
CA ASP A 147 -10.91 -5.22 20.33
C ASP A 147 -10.32 -3.97 19.65
N TYR A 148 -9.63 -4.16 18.53
CA TYR A 148 -9.09 -3.07 17.72
C TYR A 148 -10.20 -2.14 17.20
N PHE A 149 -11.23 -2.70 16.56
CA PHE A 149 -12.36 -1.92 16.06
C PHE A 149 -13.19 -1.27 17.17
N ALA A 150 -13.26 -1.88 18.36
CA ALA A 150 -13.89 -1.26 19.53
C ALA A 150 -13.17 0.06 19.90
N THR A 151 -11.84 0.06 19.85
CA THR A 151 -11.01 1.25 20.08
C THR A 151 -11.25 2.32 19.01
N LEU A 152 -11.26 1.95 17.73
CA LEU A 152 -11.50 2.88 16.62
C LEU A 152 -12.90 3.50 16.66
N ARG A 153 -13.92 2.72 17.05
CA ARG A 153 -15.32 3.20 17.16
C ARG A 153 -15.48 4.24 18.24
N GLN A 154 -14.84 4.07 19.40
CA GLN A 154 -14.88 5.06 20.48
C GLN A 154 -14.35 6.42 20.02
N GLN A 155 -13.32 6.40 19.16
CA GLN A 155 -12.68 7.60 18.63
C GLN A 155 -13.31 8.13 17.33
N ARG A 156 -14.35 7.47 16.81
CA ARG A 156 -14.97 7.76 15.50
C ARG A 156 -13.99 7.76 14.31
N VAL A 157 -12.87 7.07 14.43
CA VAL A 157 -11.80 7.05 13.42
C VAL A 157 -12.31 6.50 12.10
N VAL A 158 -13.01 5.35 12.14
CA VAL A 158 -13.56 4.71 10.93
C VAL A 158 -14.54 5.63 10.19
N ALA A 159 -15.41 6.33 10.91
CA ALA A 159 -16.40 7.23 10.29
C ALA A 159 -15.74 8.46 9.65
N LYS A 160 -14.73 9.02 10.30
CA LYS A 160 -13.92 10.12 9.74
C LYS A 160 -13.19 9.68 8.48
N MET A 161 -12.48 8.55 8.57
CA MET A 161 -11.75 7.97 7.43
C MET A 161 -12.69 7.61 6.28
N GLN A 162 -13.89 7.10 6.55
CA GLN A 162 -14.85 6.75 5.52
C GLN A 162 -15.23 7.97 4.69
N ASN A 163 -15.47 9.10 5.35
CA ASN A 163 -15.76 10.35 4.65
C ASN A 163 -14.54 10.88 3.87
N GLU A 164 -13.33 10.73 4.41
CA GLU A 164 -12.10 11.21 3.77
C GLU A 164 -11.71 10.37 2.54
N TRP A 165 -11.85 9.05 2.62
CA TRP A 165 -11.37 8.13 1.58
C TRP A 165 -12.44 7.69 0.58
N LEU A 166 -13.69 7.49 1.01
CA LEU A 166 -14.73 6.95 0.13
C LEU A 166 -15.55 8.04 -0.58
N THR A 167 -15.29 9.32 -0.28
CA THR A 167 -15.82 10.43 -1.08
C THR A 167 -14.96 10.58 -2.33
N PRO A 168 -15.51 10.40 -3.54
CA PRO A 168 -14.74 10.59 -4.76
C PRO A 168 -14.17 12.00 -4.83
N ALA A 169 -12.87 12.13 -5.09
CA ALA A 169 -12.28 13.42 -5.38
C ALA A 169 -12.92 14.02 -6.64
N ALA A 170 -13.07 15.34 -6.66
CA ALA A 170 -13.49 16.01 -7.88
C ALA A 170 -12.44 15.76 -8.97
N PRO A 171 -12.86 15.46 -10.22
CA PRO A 171 -11.90 15.24 -11.30
C PRO A 171 -11.08 16.51 -11.53
N LEU A 172 -9.80 16.33 -11.85
CA LEU A 172 -8.94 17.44 -12.24
C LEU A 172 -9.57 18.21 -13.40
N GLN A 173 -9.69 19.52 -13.23
CA GLN A 173 -10.24 20.40 -14.26
C GLN A 173 -9.21 20.67 -15.36
N GLU A 174 -9.70 21.11 -16.53
CA GLU A 174 -8.81 21.61 -17.59
C GLU A 174 -8.12 22.90 -17.16
N ALA A 175 -6.99 23.22 -17.81
CA ALA A 175 -6.21 24.40 -17.51
C ALA A 175 -7.01 25.70 -17.69
N ASP A 176 -7.19 26.45 -16.60
CA ASP A 176 -7.72 27.82 -16.63
C ASP A 176 -6.63 28.82 -17.06
N ILE A 177 -6.41 28.94 -18.37
CA ILE A 177 -5.41 29.85 -18.95
C ILE A 177 -5.73 31.33 -18.66
N PRO A 178 -6.98 31.82 -18.77
CA PRO A 178 -7.29 33.21 -18.40
C PRO A 178 -6.94 33.56 -16.95
N ALA A 179 -7.31 32.71 -15.98
CA ALA A 179 -6.97 32.94 -14.57
C ALA A 179 -5.44 32.93 -14.36
N PHE A 180 -4.73 32.02 -15.03
CA PHE A 180 -3.28 31.95 -14.97
C PHE A 180 -2.60 33.20 -15.52
N ILE A 181 -3.01 33.70 -16.68
CA ILE A 181 -2.47 34.94 -17.27
C ILE A 181 -2.69 36.11 -16.32
N LEU A 182 -3.89 36.24 -15.74
CA LEU A 182 -4.20 37.30 -14.79
C LEU A 182 -3.32 37.21 -13.54
N ALA A 183 -3.06 36.00 -13.03
CA ALA A 183 -2.24 35.78 -11.86
C ALA A 183 -0.75 36.07 -12.10
N ALA A 184 -0.25 35.77 -13.31
CA ALA A 184 1.14 35.99 -13.73
C ALA A 184 1.43 37.45 -14.11
N ALA A 185 0.42 38.23 -14.47
CA ALA A 185 0.57 39.62 -14.91
C ALA A 185 1.33 40.47 -13.88
N GLY A 186 2.40 41.12 -14.33
CA GLY A 186 3.26 41.96 -13.48
C GLY A 186 4.16 41.18 -12.49
N LYS A 187 4.18 39.85 -12.55
CA LYS A 187 5.01 38.99 -11.67
C LYS A 187 6.06 38.18 -12.41
N ILE A 188 6.14 38.26 -13.74
CA ILE A 188 6.97 37.38 -14.58
C ILE A 188 8.45 37.42 -14.17
N THR A 189 9.01 38.61 -13.96
CA THR A 189 10.41 38.74 -13.50
C THR A 189 10.64 38.05 -12.17
N ALA A 190 9.76 38.25 -11.19
CA ALA A 190 9.88 37.63 -9.87
C ALA A 190 9.71 36.10 -9.93
N ILE A 191 8.75 35.61 -10.71
CA ILE A 191 8.54 34.17 -10.95
C ILE A 191 9.79 33.58 -11.60
N LYS A 192 10.33 34.23 -12.63
CA LYS A 192 11.53 33.76 -13.32
C LYS A 192 12.73 33.71 -12.36
N GLU A 193 12.96 34.76 -11.57
CA GLU A 193 14.03 34.79 -10.57
C GLU A 193 13.89 33.66 -9.54
N GLN A 194 12.68 33.48 -9.00
CA GLN A 194 12.39 32.43 -8.01
C GLN A 194 12.65 31.03 -8.58
N PHE A 195 12.08 30.70 -9.74
CA PHE A 195 12.14 29.34 -10.27
C PHE A 195 13.43 29.03 -11.05
N SER A 196 14.19 30.05 -11.45
CA SER A 196 15.55 29.86 -12.00
C SER A 196 16.60 29.63 -10.91
N ALA A 197 16.25 29.81 -9.63
CA ALA A 197 17.18 29.60 -8.52
C ALA A 197 17.41 28.12 -8.18
N TYR A 198 16.53 27.22 -8.65
CA TYR A 198 16.70 25.78 -8.48
C TYR A 198 17.84 25.27 -9.37
N ASP A 199 18.75 24.48 -8.79
CA ASP A 199 19.84 23.82 -9.52
C ASP A 199 19.29 22.62 -10.30
N SER A 200 18.81 22.87 -11.52
CA SER A 200 18.16 21.88 -12.36
C SER A 200 18.27 22.22 -13.86
N ASP A 201 18.21 21.19 -14.71
CA ASP A 201 18.02 21.33 -16.15
C ASP A 201 16.57 21.62 -16.55
N ALA A 202 15.63 21.59 -15.59
CA ALA A 202 14.25 21.97 -15.78
C ALA A 202 14.11 23.45 -16.19
N LYS A 203 13.22 23.73 -17.15
CA LYS A 203 12.87 25.12 -17.46
C LYS A 203 12.12 25.74 -16.26
N TRP A 204 12.50 26.96 -15.87
CA TRP A 204 11.81 27.72 -14.82
C TRP A 204 10.29 27.85 -15.08
N THR A 205 9.88 27.95 -16.35
CA THR A 205 8.46 28.04 -16.75
C THR A 205 7.67 26.80 -16.38
N LEU A 206 8.30 25.62 -16.47
CA LEU A 206 7.67 24.37 -16.12
C LEU A 206 7.55 24.18 -14.60
N LEU A 207 8.60 24.55 -13.85
CA LEU A 207 8.56 24.52 -12.38
C LEU A 207 7.50 25.50 -11.84
N ALA A 208 7.44 26.70 -12.42
CA ALA A 208 6.42 27.69 -12.08
C ALA A 208 5.00 27.20 -12.42
N ALA A 209 4.82 26.60 -13.59
CA ALA A 209 3.54 26.02 -14.02
C ALA A 209 3.09 24.85 -13.12
N PHE A 210 4.03 24.00 -12.70
CA PHE A 210 3.77 22.92 -11.75
C PHE A 210 3.30 23.47 -10.41
N ALA A 211 4.02 24.46 -9.85
CA ALA A 211 3.63 25.10 -8.60
C ALA A 211 2.23 25.77 -8.70
N TRP A 212 1.94 26.41 -9.83
CA TRP A 212 0.62 26.99 -10.08
C TRP A 212 -0.49 25.92 -10.05
N GLN A 213 -0.26 24.78 -10.72
CA GLN A 213 -1.23 23.69 -10.77
C GLN A 213 -1.51 23.08 -9.39
N LEU A 214 -0.55 23.13 -8.46
CA LEU A 214 -0.70 22.61 -7.11
C LEU A 214 -1.49 23.55 -6.21
N ASN A 215 -1.07 24.81 -6.12
CA ASN A 215 -1.62 25.74 -5.13
C ASN A 215 -1.70 27.20 -5.61
N GLN A 216 -1.66 27.43 -6.93
CA GLN A 216 -1.80 28.76 -7.53
C GLN A 216 -0.79 29.80 -7.02
N TRP A 217 0.38 29.34 -6.55
CA TRP A 217 1.41 30.16 -5.89
C TRP A 217 0.93 30.84 -4.58
N GLU A 218 -0.09 30.28 -3.91
CA GLU A 218 -0.64 30.83 -2.67
C GLU A 218 0.20 30.47 -1.43
N ASP A 219 0.87 29.31 -1.46
CA ASP A 219 1.76 28.86 -0.38
C ASP A 219 3.18 28.61 -0.91
N ALA A 220 4.11 29.48 -0.49
CA ALA A 220 5.50 29.42 -0.91
C ALA A 220 6.28 28.25 -0.28
N GLY A 221 5.89 27.82 0.93
CA GLY A 221 6.51 26.68 1.61
C GLY A 221 6.13 25.38 0.93
N GLU A 222 4.84 25.16 0.69
CA GLU A 222 4.34 24.01 -0.06
C GLU A 222 4.88 23.98 -1.49
N THR A 223 5.02 25.15 -2.13
CA THR A 223 5.65 25.27 -3.45
C THR A 223 7.09 24.76 -3.43
N ALA A 224 7.90 25.21 -2.47
CA ALA A 224 9.30 24.83 -2.37
C ALA A 224 9.44 23.32 -2.14
N ASP A 225 8.70 22.79 -1.16
CA ASP A 225 8.71 21.35 -0.84
C ASP A 225 8.31 20.50 -2.05
N ALA A 226 7.27 20.91 -2.79
CA ALA A 226 6.80 20.18 -3.96
C ALA A 226 7.82 20.19 -5.11
N VAL A 227 8.49 21.32 -5.37
CA VAL A 227 9.52 21.42 -6.42
C VAL A 227 10.74 20.58 -6.05
N GLU A 228 11.20 20.63 -4.80
CA GLU A 228 12.33 19.79 -4.34
C GLU A 228 12.01 18.29 -4.47
N GLN A 229 10.78 17.88 -4.12
CA GLN A 229 10.31 16.51 -4.30
C GLN A 229 10.26 16.11 -5.78
N LEU A 230 9.77 17.00 -6.65
CA LEU A 230 9.75 16.76 -8.10
C LEU A 230 11.17 16.58 -8.66
N LEU A 231 12.12 17.42 -8.26
CA LEU A 231 13.51 17.34 -8.71
C LEU A 231 14.22 16.10 -8.17
N THR A 232 13.97 15.73 -6.91
CA THR A 232 14.45 14.46 -6.33
C THR A 232 13.88 13.26 -7.08
N LEU A 233 12.62 13.32 -7.49
CA LEU A 233 12.00 12.29 -8.33
C LEU A 233 12.61 12.26 -9.74
N HIS A 234 12.95 13.42 -10.30
CA HIS A 234 13.57 13.54 -11.62
C HIS A 234 14.88 12.76 -11.73
N GLU A 235 15.68 12.75 -10.66
CA GLU A 235 16.93 11.99 -10.58
C GLU A 235 16.73 10.47 -10.67
N LYS A 236 15.55 9.97 -10.26
CA LYS A 236 15.20 8.55 -10.34
C LYS A 236 14.78 8.13 -11.77
N ILE A 237 14.46 9.09 -12.65
CA ILE A 237 14.09 8.80 -14.03
C ILE A 237 15.37 8.62 -14.87
N PRO A 238 15.50 7.55 -15.68
CA PRO A 238 16.73 7.26 -16.40
C PRO A 238 17.25 8.43 -17.25
N SER A 239 18.53 8.77 -17.10
CA SER A 239 19.19 9.87 -17.82
C SER A 239 19.33 9.65 -19.33
N ARG A 240 19.09 8.43 -19.82
CA ARG A 240 19.00 8.12 -21.26
C ARG A 240 17.78 8.75 -21.94
N ILE A 241 16.74 9.07 -21.16
CA ILE A 241 15.51 9.69 -21.67
C ILE A 241 15.82 11.16 -21.98
N PRO A 242 15.46 11.69 -23.17
CA PRO A 242 15.68 13.09 -23.51
C PRO A 242 15.08 14.04 -22.47
N ALA A 243 15.78 15.13 -22.12
CA ALA A 243 15.45 15.99 -20.98
C ALA A 243 13.96 16.42 -20.92
N THR A 244 13.39 16.90 -22.04
CA THR A 244 11.97 17.29 -22.12
C THR A 244 11.03 16.11 -21.86
N GLU A 245 11.30 14.95 -22.45
CA GLU A 245 10.50 13.73 -22.29
C GLU A 245 10.60 13.22 -20.85
N ARG A 246 11.81 13.25 -20.28
CA ARG A 246 12.14 12.84 -18.92
C ARG A 246 11.36 13.65 -17.90
N MET A 247 11.27 14.96 -18.11
CA MET A 247 10.53 15.85 -17.22
C MET A 247 9.02 15.60 -17.29
N MET A 248 8.45 15.38 -18.47
CA MET A 248 7.04 15.01 -18.59
C MET A 248 6.71 13.69 -17.89
N MET A 249 7.60 12.70 -18.02
CA MET A 249 7.49 11.44 -17.27
C MET A 249 7.63 11.67 -15.76
N THR A 250 8.46 12.61 -15.33
CA THR A 250 8.61 12.99 -13.91
C THR A 250 7.32 13.57 -13.36
N LEU A 251 6.65 14.46 -14.10
CA LEU A 251 5.34 15.00 -13.72
C LEU A 251 4.27 13.90 -13.62
N ALA A 252 4.29 12.93 -14.53
CA ALA A 252 3.40 11.78 -14.46
C ALA A 252 3.69 10.91 -13.22
N ALA A 253 4.97 10.59 -12.98
CA ALA A 253 5.39 9.83 -11.81
C ALA A 253 5.11 10.57 -10.49
N TRP A 254 5.14 11.90 -10.47
CA TRP A 254 4.78 12.68 -9.29
C TRP A 254 3.29 12.49 -8.96
N ARG A 255 2.44 12.50 -10.00
CA ARG A 255 0.98 12.41 -9.85
C ARG A 255 0.51 11.04 -9.38
N THR A 256 1.01 9.96 -9.98
CA THR A 256 0.55 8.59 -9.71
C THR A 256 1.58 7.70 -9.03
N GLY A 257 2.86 7.98 -9.22
CA GLY A 257 3.97 7.22 -8.66
C GLY A 257 4.96 6.73 -9.72
N LEU A 258 6.22 6.60 -9.31
CA LEU A 258 7.28 6.07 -10.17
C LEU A 258 6.97 4.64 -10.63
N THR A 259 6.36 3.83 -9.76
CA THR A 259 5.97 2.45 -10.06
C THR A 259 4.95 2.36 -11.19
N HIS A 260 3.92 3.21 -11.15
CA HIS A 260 2.92 3.30 -12.24
C HIS A 260 3.47 3.89 -13.54
N LEU A 261 4.43 4.82 -13.45
CA LEU A 261 5.17 5.26 -14.63
C LEU A 261 5.89 4.06 -15.27
N GLU A 262 6.59 3.24 -14.48
CA GLU A 262 7.32 2.08 -15.02
C GLU A 262 6.37 1.01 -15.57
N ASP A 263 5.23 0.74 -14.92
CA ASP A 263 4.17 -0.12 -15.47
C ASP A 263 3.71 0.38 -16.85
N CYS A 264 3.50 1.69 -16.98
CA CYS A 264 3.10 2.29 -18.26
C CYS A 264 4.21 2.24 -19.31
N ARG A 265 5.49 2.41 -18.92
CA ARG A 265 6.65 2.31 -19.82
C ARG A 265 6.85 0.89 -20.31
N GLU A 266 6.69 -0.10 -19.44
CA GLU A 266 6.74 -1.52 -19.79
C GLU A 266 5.58 -1.88 -20.74
N LEU A 267 4.35 -1.46 -20.42
CA LEU A 267 3.19 -1.63 -21.30
C LEU A 267 3.43 -1.00 -22.68
N THR A 268 4.04 0.18 -22.72
CA THR A 268 4.41 0.88 -23.97
C THR A 268 5.37 0.04 -24.80
N SER A 269 6.42 -0.51 -24.17
CA SER A 269 7.40 -1.36 -24.84
C SER A 269 6.77 -2.66 -25.37
N ARG A 270 5.95 -3.33 -24.54
CA ARG A 270 5.22 -4.56 -24.93
C ARG A 270 4.30 -4.35 -26.14
N GLN A 271 3.76 -3.15 -26.29
CA GLN A 271 2.91 -2.77 -27.42
C GLN A 271 3.69 -2.16 -28.61
N GLY A 272 5.02 -2.26 -28.61
CA GLY A 272 5.88 -1.79 -29.71
C GLY A 272 6.10 -0.28 -29.77
N GLY A 273 5.72 0.46 -28.73
CA GLY A 273 6.01 1.90 -28.61
C GLY A 273 7.39 2.16 -28.01
N ASN A 274 7.86 3.40 -28.10
CA ASN A 274 9.10 3.84 -27.48
C ASN A 274 8.86 4.29 -26.03
N ASN A 275 9.35 3.51 -25.06
CA ASN A 275 9.18 3.79 -23.63
C ASN A 275 10.06 4.92 -23.07
N ASP A 276 10.84 5.59 -23.92
CA ASP A 276 11.58 6.83 -23.63
C ASP A 276 10.96 8.07 -24.30
N ARG A 277 9.81 7.92 -24.97
CA ARG A 277 9.05 9.04 -25.53
C ARG A 277 7.76 9.23 -24.75
N TRP A 278 7.60 10.41 -24.15
CA TRP A 278 6.40 10.77 -23.41
C TRP A 278 5.15 10.63 -24.27
N LEU A 279 5.19 11.04 -25.54
CA LEU A 279 4.02 10.90 -26.43
C LEU A 279 3.53 9.44 -26.53
N ASP A 280 4.45 8.49 -26.64
CA ASP A 280 4.11 7.06 -26.76
C ASP A 280 3.60 6.51 -25.42
N VAL A 281 4.25 6.88 -24.30
CA VAL A 281 3.87 6.49 -22.94
C VAL A 281 2.51 7.07 -22.55
N LYS A 282 2.30 8.37 -22.77
CA LYS A 282 1.05 9.10 -22.54
C LYS A 282 -0.16 8.43 -23.16
N GLN A 283 -0.03 7.88 -24.38
CA GLN A 283 -1.12 7.18 -25.06
C GLN A 283 -1.57 5.91 -24.34
N ARG A 284 -0.68 5.24 -23.59
CA ARG A 284 -0.99 4.02 -22.83
C ARG A 284 -1.46 4.32 -21.41
N TYR A 285 -1.13 5.49 -20.87
CA TYR A 285 -1.42 5.81 -19.48
C TYR A 285 -2.89 5.59 -19.08
N PRO A 286 -3.90 6.00 -19.87
CA PRO A 286 -5.31 5.74 -19.54
C PRO A 286 -5.67 4.25 -19.45
N LEU A 287 -4.89 3.35 -20.07
CA LEU A 287 -5.10 1.90 -19.99
C LEU A 287 -4.84 1.34 -18.59
N LEU A 288 -4.08 2.05 -17.73
CA LEU A 288 -3.84 1.65 -16.34
C LEU A 288 -5.12 1.69 -15.49
N ALA A 289 -6.19 2.33 -15.98
CA ALA A 289 -7.50 2.31 -15.33
C ALA A 289 -8.38 1.12 -15.78
N VAL A 290 -7.98 0.37 -16.82
CA VAL A 290 -8.77 -0.73 -17.39
C VAL A 290 -8.48 -2.02 -16.65
N LYS A 291 -9.51 -2.65 -16.06
CA LYS A 291 -9.38 -3.87 -15.23
C LYS A 291 -8.63 -5.02 -15.91
N ASP A 292 -8.94 -5.28 -17.17
CA ASP A 292 -8.27 -6.34 -17.93
C ASP A 292 -6.79 -6.05 -18.20
N VAL A 293 -6.36 -4.80 -18.06
CA VAL A 293 -4.96 -4.38 -18.18
C VAL A 293 -4.29 -4.37 -16.80
N TYR A 294 -4.84 -3.63 -15.83
CA TYR A 294 -4.14 -3.38 -14.57
C TYR A 294 -3.94 -4.63 -13.70
N ARG A 295 -4.79 -5.65 -13.85
CA ARG A 295 -4.63 -6.93 -13.13
C ARG A 295 -3.37 -7.71 -13.57
N HIS A 296 -2.72 -7.26 -14.63
CA HIS A 296 -1.47 -7.83 -15.17
C HIS A 296 -0.28 -6.87 -15.05
N LEU A 297 -0.47 -5.75 -14.35
CA LEU A 297 0.58 -4.80 -13.99
C LEU A 297 1.09 -5.10 -12.58
N ASP A 298 2.30 -4.66 -12.26
CA ASP A 298 2.93 -4.99 -10.97
C ASP A 298 2.26 -4.21 -9.81
N TYR A 299 1.74 -3.01 -10.08
CA TYR A 299 1.18 -2.12 -9.04
C TYR A 299 -0.31 -1.84 -9.18
N GLY A 300 -0.96 -2.44 -10.18
CA GLY A 300 -2.41 -2.39 -10.36
C GLY A 300 -2.93 -1.10 -10.99
N TYR A 301 -4.12 -0.69 -10.55
CA TYR A 301 -4.85 0.47 -11.06
C TYR A 301 -4.09 1.77 -10.81
N ALA A 302 -4.15 2.66 -11.80
CA ALA A 302 -3.87 4.08 -11.65
C ALA A 302 -4.86 4.90 -12.49
N ASP A 303 -5.24 6.09 -12.00
CA ASP A 303 -6.01 7.03 -12.81
C ASP A 303 -5.13 7.70 -13.86
N GLY A 304 -4.99 7.01 -15.00
CA GLY A 304 -4.14 7.49 -16.07
C GLY A 304 -4.70 8.67 -16.86
N ALA A 305 -6.02 8.84 -16.89
CA ALA A 305 -6.61 9.99 -17.58
C ALA A 305 -6.37 11.28 -16.80
N ASP A 306 -6.51 11.22 -15.47
CA ASP A 306 -6.17 12.30 -14.56
C ASP A 306 -4.67 12.67 -14.61
N THR A 307 -3.79 11.66 -14.68
CA THR A 307 -2.34 11.85 -14.82
C THR A 307 -1.98 12.58 -16.10
N VAL A 308 -2.54 12.14 -17.23
CA VAL A 308 -2.30 12.78 -18.53
C VAL A 308 -2.76 14.24 -18.48
N ARG A 309 -3.96 14.50 -17.95
CA ARG A 309 -4.49 15.86 -17.81
C ARG A 309 -3.59 16.75 -16.93
N PHE A 310 -3.08 16.22 -15.81
CA PHE A 310 -2.15 16.94 -14.95
C PHE A 310 -0.90 17.41 -15.71
N THR A 311 -0.27 16.50 -16.47
CA THR A 311 0.90 16.87 -17.27
C THR A 311 0.57 17.85 -18.39
N GLU A 312 -0.59 17.72 -19.04
CA GLU A 312 -1.02 18.59 -20.12
C GLU A 312 -1.31 20.01 -19.63
N ASN A 313 -1.98 20.15 -18.49
CA ASN A 313 -2.25 21.46 -17.91
C ASN A 313 -0.95 22.20 -17.60
N ILE A 314 0.00 21.53 -16.96
CA ILE A 314 1.32 22.11 -16.63
C ILE A 314 2.05 22.52 -17.91
N GLN A 315 2.03 21.70 -18.95
CA GLN A 315 2.64 22.06 -20.22
C GLN A 315 1.99 23.29 -20.86
N GLN A 316 0.65 23.44 -20.78
CA GLN A 316 -0.06 24.61 -21.29
C GLN A 316 0.28 25.89 -20.51
N TYR A 317 0.32 25.80 -19.18
CA TYR A 317 0.76 26.91 -18.32
C TYR A 317 2.22 27.29 -18.61
N ALA A 318 3.12 26.33 -18.76
CA ALA A 318 4.53 26.59 -19.05
C ALA A 318 4.71 27.30 -20.40
N THR A 319 4.04 26.83 -21.46
CA THR A 319 4.04 27.49 -22.78
C THR A 319 3.46 28.92 -22.71
N THR A 320 2.45 29.12 -21.86
CA THR A 320 1.87 30.45 -21.63
C THR A 320 2.89 31.39 -20.97
N LEU A 321 3.63 30.93 -19.95
CA LEU A 321 4.71 31.71 -19.34
C LEU A 321 5.82 32.03 -20.33
N GLU A 322 6.23 31.08 -21.17
CA GLU A 322 7.24 31.33 -22.21
C GLU A 322 6.78 32.49 -23.10
N THR A 323 5.55 32.42 -23.62
CA THR A 323 4.96 33.47 -24.48
C THR A 323 4.86 34.82 -23.78
N LEU A 324 4.51 34.85 -22.50
CA LEU A 324 4.40 36.10 -21.75
C LEU A 324 5.79 36.70 -21.48
N SER A 325 6.80 35.86 -21.18
CA SER A 325 8.16 36.29 -20.89
C SER A 325 8.93 36.87 -22.09
N GLU A 326 8.47 36.59 -23.31
CA GLU A 326 9.01 37.21 -24.54
C GLU A 326 8.47 38.61 -24.79
N LYS A 327 7.38 39.00 -24.11
CA LYS A 327 6.69 40.29 -24.30
C LYS A 327 7.00 41.35 -23.24
N ASP A 328 7.58 40.91 -22.12
CA ASP A 328 8.06 41.76 -21.02
C ASP A 328 9.50 42.27 -21.29
#